data_AF-A0A442X5E4-F1
#
_entry.id   AF-A0A442X5E4-F1
#
_cell.length_a   1.000
_cell.length_b   1.000
_cell.length_c   1.000
_cell.angle_alpha   90.00
_cell.angle_beta   90.00
_cell.angle_gamma   90.00
#
_symmetry.space_group_name_H-M   'P 1'
#
loop_
_entity.id
_entity.type
_entity.pdbx_description
1 polymer ?
#
loop_
_entity_poly.entity_id
_entity_poly.type
_entity_poly.pdbx_seq_one_letter_code
_entity_poly.pdbx_strand_id
1 'polypeptide(L)'
;MDTRTELLGEIATFQDKLKMADSKIGIIALNDPKFVTRLREGRRCWPETARKVRDFMAAAYTHITTADGTVIIRDMETGVTASGPSLPEAYAELRRLLERQAA
;
A
#
# COMPACT_ATOMS: atom_id res chain seq x y z
N MET A 1 -20.24 12.38 -1.61
CA MET A 1 -19.89 10.94 -1.60
C MET A 1 -19.19 10.64 -0.28
N ASP A 2 -19.41 9.47 0.29
CA ASP A 2 -18.78 9.07 1.55
C ASP A 2 -17.34 8.62 1.28
N THR A 3 -16.40 8.94 2.19
CA THR A 3 -14.98 8.57 2.08
C THR A 3 -14.77 7.08 1.78
N ARG A 4 -15.64 6.22 2.34
CA ARG A 4 -15.66 4.77 2.07
C ARG A 4 -15.88 4.47 0.59
N THR A 5 -16.90 5.09 0.01
CA THR A 5 -17.37 4.82 -1.36
C THR A 5 -16.31 5.26 -2.37
N GLU A 6 -15.69 6.42 -2.13
CA GLU A 6 -14.56 6.91 -2.92
C GLU A 6 -13.37 5.95 -2.84
N LEU A 7 -12.96 5.59 -1.62
CA LEU A 7 -11.81 4.70 -1.42
C LEU A 7 -12.01 3.32 -2.04
N LEU A 8 -13.22 2.76 -2.00
CA LEU A 8 -13.52 1.49 -2.66
C LEU A 8 -13.37 1.56 -4.18
N GLY A 9 -13.75 2.68 -4.82
CA GLY A 9 -13.55 2.90 -6.25
C GLY A 9 -12.07 3.02 -6.62
N GLU A 10 -11.30 3.73 -5.80
CA GLU A 10 -9.85 3.87 -5.96
C GLU A 10 -9.15 2.50 -5.80
N ILE A 11 -9.51 1.73 -4.77
CA ILE A 11 -9.00 0.37 -4.54
C ILE A 11 -9.34 -0.54 -5.72
N ALA A 12 -10.58 -0.52 -6.22
CA ALA A 12 -10.97 -1.36 -7.36
C ALA A 12 -10.12 -1.08 -8.61
N THR A 13 -9.84 0.20 -8.89
CA THR A 13 -8.96 0.62 -10.00
C THR A 13 -7.52 0.13 -9.80
N PHE A 14 -7.02 0.22 -8.57
CA PHE A 14 -5.68 -0.26 -8.22
C PHE A 14 -5.56 -1.79 -8.34
N GLN A 15 -6.59 -2.51 -7.91
CA GLN A 15 -6.68 -3.97 -8.04
C GLN A 15 -6.67 -4.42 -9.49
N ASP A 16 -7.37 -3.71 -10.39
CA ASP A 16 -7.40 -4.09 -11.80
C ASP A 16 -6.01 -3.96 -12.45
N LYS A 17 -5.29 -2.87 -12.12
CA LYS A 17 -3.94 -2.60 -12.63
C LYS A 17 -2.90 -3.61 -12.15
N LEU A 18 -2.91 -3.93 -10.85
CA LEU A 18 -1.84 -4.74 -10.22
C LEU A 18 -2.25 -6.19 -9.94
N LYS A 19 -3.50 -6.57 -10.24
CA LYS A 19 -4.10 -7.89 -9.90
C LYS A 19 -3.85 -8.30 -8.44
N MET A 20 -3.98 -7.33 -7.54
CA MET A 20 -3.69 -7.50 -6.11
C MET A 20 -4.96 -7.84 -5.30
N ALA A 21 -4.85 -8.80 -4.38
CA ALA A 21 -5.96 -9.21 -3.51
C ALA A 21 -6.27 -8.19 -2.40
N ASP A 22 -7.53 -8.14 -1.97
CA ASP A 22 -8.04 -7.31 -0.86
C ASP A 22 -7.15 -7.38 0.39
N SER A 23 -6.79 -8.61 0.77
CA SER A 23 -5.97 -8.87 1.97
C SER A 23 -4.56 -8.30 1.85
N LYS A 24 -3.95 -8.36 0.66
CA LYS A 24 -2.61 -7.79 0.43
C LYS A 24 -2.63 -6.27 0.58
N ILE A 25 -3.62 -5.59 0.00
CA ILE A 25 -3.74 -4.12 0.12
C ILE A 25 -3.87 -3.71 1.59
N GLY A 26 -4.74 -4.40 2.34
CA GLY A 26 -4.92 -4.14 3.77
C GLY A 26 -3.66 -4.38 4.59
N ILE A 27 -2.93 -5.47 4.33
CA ILE A 27 -1.64 -5.77 4.99
C ILE A 27 -0.61 -4.67 4.67
N ILE A 28 -0.43 -4.30 3.41
CA ILE A 28 0.66 -3.40 3.01
C ILE A 28 0.37 -1.96 3.48
N ALA A 29 -0.86 -1.47 3.28
CA ALA A 29 -1.22 -0.11 3.64
C ALA A 29 -1.32 0.10 5.15
N LEU A 30 -1.92 -0.86 5.87
CA LEU A 30 -2.40 -0.68 7.24
C LEU A 30 -2.00 -1.79 8.22
N ASN A 31 -1.35 -2.87 7.76
CA ASN A 31 -1.15 -4.10 8.52
C ASN A 31 -2.46 -4.75 9.01
N ASP A 32 -3.58 -4.56 8.27
CA ASP A 32 -4.88 -5.18 8.55
C ASP A 32 -5.43 -5.90 7.31
N PRO A 33 -5.27 -7.23 7.19
CA PRO A 33 -5.76 -8.00 6.04
C PRO A 33 -7.28 -7.95 5.84
N LYS A 34 -8.05 -7.64 6.89
CA LYS A 34 -9.52 -7.62 6.81
C LYS A 34 -10.06 -6.23 6.50
N PHE A 35 -9.20 -5.23 6.37
CA PHE A 35 -9.60 -3.84 6.17
C PHE A 35 -10.51 -3.67 4.94
N VAL A 36 -10.07 -4.14 3.77
CA VAL A 36 -10.81 -3.96 2.50
C VAL A 36 -12.13 -4.73 2.53
N THR A 37 -12.14 -5.95 3.09
CA THR A 37 -13.38 -6.74 3.25
C THR A 37 -14.38 -6.02 4.14
N ARG A 38 -13.96 -5.52 5.32
CA ARG A 38 -14.80 -4.73 6.22
C ARG A 38 -15.33 -3.46 5.55
N LEU A 39 -14.50 -2.81 4.74
CA LEU A 39 -14.87 -1.62 3.98
C LEU A 39 -16.00 -1.94 3.00
N ARG A 40 -15.94 -3.09 2.30
CA ARG A 40 -16.98 -3.60 1.41
C ARG A 40 -18.26 -4.01 2.14
N GLU A 41 -18.14 -4.56 3.35
CA GLU A 41 -19.28 -4.86 4.24
C GLU A 41 -19.98 -3.61 4.78
N GLY A 42 -19.54 -2.41 4.37
CA GLY A 42 -20.18 -1.15 4.73
C GLY A 42 -19.65 -0.52 6.01
N ARG A 43 -18.59 -1.06 6.62
CA ARG A 43 -17.96 -0.44 7.80
C ARG A 43 -17.46 0.96 7.47
N ARG A 44 -17.50 1.83 8.49
CA ARG A 44 -17.00 3.20 8.39
C ARG A 44 -15.49 3.20 8.20
N CYS A 45 -15.00 4.09 7.34
CA CYS A 45 -13.60 4.41 7.19
C CYS A 45 -13.36 5.85 7.67
N TRP A 46 -12.31 6.06 8.45
CA TRP A 46 -11.90 7.39 8.87
C TRP A 46 -11.04 8.03 7.77
N PRO A 47 -11.13 9.37 7.57
CA PRO A 47 -10.35 10.06 6.55
C PRO A 47 -8.84 9.81 6.65
N GLU A 48 -8.30 9.73 7.86
CA GLU A 48 -6.87 9.45 8.09
C GLU A 48 -6.47 8.04 7.68
N THR A 49 -7.35 7.05 7.91
CA THR A 49 -7.14 5.67 7.46
C THR A 49 -7.20 5.60 5.94
N ALA A 50 -8.16 6.28 5.33
CA ALA A 50 -8.27 6.38 3.88
C ALA A 50 -7.02 7.02 3.27
N ARG A 51 -6.51 8.09 3.87
CA ARG A 51 -5.27 8.75 3.43
C ARG A 51 -4.10 7.78 3.39
N LYS A 52 -3.85 6.98 4.43
CA LYS A 52 -2.76 5.97 4.43
C LYS A 52 -2.87 4.96 3.29
N VAL A 53 -4.10 4.56 2.93
CA VAL A 53 -4.35 3.63 1.81
C VAL A 53 -4.13 4.34 0.48
N ARG A 54 -4.56 5.60 0.35
CA ARG A 54 -4.30 6.43 -0.82
C ARG A 54 -2.82 6.69 -1.01
N ASP A 55 -2.09 7.04 0.04
CA ASP A 55 -0.64 7.22 0.01
C ASP A 55 0.04 5.94 -0.49
N PHE A 56 -0.41 4.77 -0.03
CA PHE A 56 0.08 3.48 -0.55
C PHE A 56 -0.23 3.26 -2.03
N MET A 57 -1.44 3.59 -2.49
CA MET A 57 -1.83 3.42 -3.89
C MET A 57 -1.19 4.47 -4.83
N ALA A 58 -0.90 5.65 -4.30
CA ALA A 58 -0.35 6.79 -5.01
C ALA A 58 1.18 6.81 -4.98
N ALA A 59 1.80 6.14 -4.01
CA ALA A 59 3.24 6.10 -3.90
C ALA A 59 3.82 5.52 -5.20
N ALA A 60 4.58 6.37 -5.88
CA ALA A 60 5.19 6.09 -7.16
C ALA A 60 6.44 5.25 -6.90
N TYR A 61 6.28 4.00 -6.48
CA TYR A 61 7.38 3.08 -6.34
C TYR A 61 7.35 2.00 -7.41
N THR A 62 8.53 1.64 -7.90
CA THR A 62 8.72 0.42 -8.67
C THR A 62 9.27 -0.67 -7.76
N HIS A 63 9.00 -1.92 -8.08
CA HIS A 63 9.66 -3.02 -7.40
C HIS A 63 10.09 -4.10 -8.38
N ILE A 64 11.17 -4.79 -8.02
CA ILE A 64 11.61 -6.02 -8.67
C ILE A 64 11.63 -7.14 -7.63
N THR A 65 11.30 -8.35 -8.06
CA THR A 65 11.47 -9.55 -7.25
C THR A 65 12.63 -10.35 -7.85
N THR A 66 13.65 -10.58 -7.05
CA THR A 66 14.83 -11.36 -7.44
C THR A 66 14.50 -12.85 -7.47
N ALA A 67 15.38 -13.67 -8.08
CA ALA A 67 15.17 -15.11 -8.22
C ALA A 67 15.07 -15.86 -6.88
N ASP A 68 15.72 -15.35 -5.85
CA ASP A 68 15.67 -15.84 -4.46
C ASP A 68 14.43 -15.34 -3.68
N GLY A 69 13.55 -14.55 -4.32
CA GLY A 69 12.31 -14.07 -3.72
C GLY A 69 12.43 -12.73 -2.98
N THR A 70 13.63 -12.14 -2.89
CA THR A 70 13.82 -10.82 -2.30
C THR A 70 13.12 -9.76 -3.15
N VAL A 71 12.31 -8.93 -2.51
CA VAL A 71 11.64 -7.79 -3.15
C VAL A 71 12.46 -6.53 -2.88
N ILE A 72 12.87 -5.86 -3.95
CA ILE A 72 13.54 -4.57 -3.92
C ILE A 72 12.55 -3.54 -4.41
N ILE A 73 12.24 -2.55 -3.58
CA ILE A 73 11.31 -1.46 -3.87
C ILE A 73 12.08 -0.15 -3.93
N ARG A 74 11.76 0.70 -4.90
CA ARG A 74 12.36 2.00 -5.08
C ARG A 74 11.27 3.05 -5.22
N ASP A 75 11.30 4.05 -4.36
CA ASP A 75 10.52 5.26 -4.52
C ASP A 75 11.07 6.09 -5.69
N MET A 76 10.21 6.44 -6.64
CA MET A 76 10.61 7.13 -7.87
C MET A 76 10.77 8.63 -7.67
N GLU A 77 10.17 9.20 -6.63
CA GLU A 77 10.24 10.64 -6.34
C GLU A 77 11.54 11.01 -5.62
N THR A 78 11.86 10.28 -4.56
CA THR A 78 13.03 10.51 -3.70
C THR A 78 14.24 9.66 -4.10
N GLY A 79 14.03 8.59 -4.86
CA GLY A 79 15.07 7.61 -5.20
C GLY A 79 15.43 6.64 -4.07
N VAL A 80 14.79 6.74 -2.89
CA VAL A 80 15.03 5.84 -1.76
C VAL A 80 14.70 4.41 -2.16
N THR A 81 15.59 3.48 -1.81
CA THR A 81 15.42 2.05 -2.11
C THR A 81 15.41 1.26 -0.80
N ALA A 82 14.50 0.30 -0.71
CA ALA A 82 14.43 -0.66 0.38
C ALA A 82 14.30 -2.08 -0.17
N SER A 83 14.57 -3.06 0.67
CA SER A 83 14.42 -4.47 0.32
C SER A 83 13.82 -5.26 1.47
N GLY A 84 13.09 -6.32 1.15
CA GLY A 84 12.55 -7.26 2.13
C GLY A 84 12.24 -8.60 1.49
N PRO A 85 12.01 -9.66 2.28
CA PRO A 85 11.72 -10.99 1.75
C PRO A 85 10.30 -11.08 1.15
N SER A 86 9.51 -10.01 1.24
CA SER A 86 8.20 -9.88 0.63
C SER A 86 7.91 -8.41 0.28
N LEU A 87 6.99 -8.16 -0.65
CA LEU A 87 6.57 -6.80 -1.03
C LEU A 87 6.06 -5.97 0.18
N PRO A 88 5.25 -6.53 1.11
CA PRO A 88 4.86 -5.81 2.32
C PRO A 88 6.05 -5.40 3.19
N GLU A 89 7.04 -6.27 3.37
CA GLU A 89 8.21 -5.97 4.21
C GLU A 89 9.14 -4.96 3.55
N ALA A 90 9.37 -5.09 2.24
CA ALA A 90 10.12 -4.12 1.48
C ALA A 90 9.46 -2.72 1.56
N TYR A 91 8.13 -2.66 1.42
CA TYR A 91 7.37 -1.41 1.53
C TYR A 91 7.38 -0.84 2.96
N ALA A 92 7.30 -1.69 3.99
CA ALA A 92 7.38 -1.25 5.38
C ALA A 92 8.74 -0.61 5.68
N GLU A 93 9.83 -1.21 5.19
CA GLU A 93 11.18 -0.63 5.32
C GLU A 93 11.32 0.64 4.48
N LEU A 94 10.76 0.70 3.27
CA LEU A 94 10.75 1.93 2.46
C LEU A 94 10.08 3.09 3.21
N ARG A 95 8.90 2.84 3.81
CA ARG A 95 8.20 3.86 4.62
C ARG A 95 9.06 4.34 5.78
N ARG A 96 9.66 3.41 6.51
CA ARG A 96 10.56 3.74 7.63
C ARG A 96 11.74 4.61 7.18
N LEU A 97 12.31 4.35 6.01
CA LEU A 97 13.41 5.15 5.46
C LEU A 97 12.96 6.55 5.02
N LEU A 98 11.79 6.66 4.37
CA LEU A 98 11.21 7.95 3.99
C LEU A 98 10.89 8.81 5.22
N GLU A 99 10.32 8.21 6.27
CA GLU A 99 10.03 8.89 7.55
C GLU A 99 11.31 9.41 8.22
N ARG A 100 12.43 8.69 8.10
CA ARG A 100 13.74 9.12 8.64
C ARG A 100 14.36 10.29 7.88
N GLN A 101 14.04 10.48 6.60
CA GLN A 101 14.57 11.60 5.81
C GLN A 101 13.74 12.88 5.96
N ALA A 102 12.48 12.74 6.38
CA ALA A 102 11.59 13.87 6.65
C ALA A 102 11.75 14.48 8.04
N ALA A 103 12.59 13.89 8.90
CA ALA A 103 12.90 14.33 10.27
C ALA A 103 14.27 15.02 10.34
#